data_AF-A0A1Q2YE84-F1
#
_entry.id   AF-A0A1Q2YE84-F1
#
_cell.length_a   1.000
_cell.length_b   1.000
_cell.length_c   1.000
_cell.angle_alpha   90.00
_cell.angle_beta   90.00
_cell.angle_gamma   90.00
#
_symmetry.space_group_name_H-M   'P 1'
#
loop_
_entity.id
_entity.type
_entity.pdbx_description
1 polymer ?
#
loop_
_entity_poly.entity_id
_entity_poly.type
_entity_poly.pdbx_seq_one_letter_code
_entity_poly.pdbx_strand_id
1 'polypeptide(L)'
;MFKIIRSVKPNKKVTAQQQRLYASAKTANIDWNPVRSKKQLSQGIEFGGKTSSKVFLGLLCLAPIITFALGTWQVKRLKWKNKLVAECEDRLTYKPIPMPKNVTKEDLPNLEYRKVLVTGHFDYSREAFVGPRLHDTRRGYTLVCPFVQSNGAGEVLIDRGWIAAEKVIPSQRNLQHLSVPKGEITVECVIRVPPKKGIFNIDHDKGSRLYQYLDADTMAEELGSRPIYLQALQNFHDKPDQHILDTVGDANKKTGSWAFWKSSNPSTASSSMVPGADTKSLDYDTAEEFDPLQFINAGVPLGKIPKVDYKNNHLNYLVTWYSLSFASTALLIYMFKKGKFINPTEEKLKYTKKIMN
;
A
#
# COMPACT_ATOMS: atom_id res chain seq x y z
N MET A 1 -70.19 -56.07 84.89
CA MET A 1 -68.96 -55.90 84.08
C MET A 1 -69.03 -54.56 83.36
N PHE A 2 -67.95 -53.78 83.40
CA PHE A 2 -67.96 -52.30 83.42
C PHE A 2 -68.30 -51.58 82.08
N LYS A 3 -68.80 -50.34 82.25
CA LYS A 3 -69.58 -49.45 81.35
C LYS A 3 -68.75 -48.55 80.41
N ILE A 4 -69.27 -48.37 79.18
CA ILE A 4 -69.51 -47.14 78.37
C ILE A 4 -68.57 -45.93 78.55
N ILE A 5 -67.91 -45.48 77.45
CA ILE A 5 -67.45 -44.07 77.27
C ILE A 5 -67.59 -43.57 75.81
N ARG A 6 -68.52 -42.61 75.66
CA ARG A 6 -68.54 -41.33 74.91
C ARG A 6 -68.20 -41.23 73.41
N SER A 7 -69.21 -40.76 72.67
CA SER A 7 -69.15 -40.04 71.39
C SER A 7 -68.91 -38.53 71.60
N VAL A 8 -68.08 -37.92 70.74
CA VAL A 8 -67.60 -36.51 70.73
C VAL A 8 -68.10 -35.87 69.42
N LYS A 9 -69.04 -34.90 69.40
CA LYS A 9 -68.94 -33.41 69.45
C LYS A 9 -68.04 -32.76 68.35
N PRO A 10 -68.16 -31.44 68.03
CA PRO A 10 -69.24 -30.40 68.15
C PRO A 10 -69.47 -29.65 66.79
N ASN A 11 -70.43 -28.78 66.48
CA ASN A 11 -71.23 -27.70 67.12
C ASN A 11 -70.59 -26.27 67.12
N LYS A 12 -71.12 -25.44 66.20
CA LYS A 12 -71.62 -24.04 66.33
C LYS A 12 -70.71 -22.83 66.68
N LYS A 13 -70.81 -21.85 65.76
CA LYS A 13 -71.15 -20.40 65.91
C LYS A 13 -70.06 -19.33 66.17
N VAL A 14 -70.34 -18.18 65.55
CA VAL A 14 -70.17 -16.75 65.94
C VAL A 14 -69.08 -15.92 65.22
N THR A 15 -69.59 -14.84 64.61
CA THR A 15 -69.07 -13.53 64.16
C THR A 15 -67.95 -12.87 64.97
N ALA A 16 -67.07 -12.10 64.31
CA ALA A 16 -66.56 -10.81 64.79
C ALA A 16 -65.86 -10.00 63.68
N GLN A 17 -66.17 -8.70 63.63
CA GLN A 17 -65.48 -7.65 62.88
C GLN A 17 -64.01 -7.54 63.29
N GLN A 18 -63.12 -7.27 62.33
CA GLN A 18 -61.90 -6.49 62.62
C GLN A 18 -61.47 -5.69 61.39
N GLN A 19 -61.66 -4.38 61.50
CA GLN A 19 -61.12 -3.35 60.63
C GLN A 19 -59.59 -3.45 60.60
N ARG A 20 -59.00 -3.43 59.40
CA ARG A 20 -57.62 -2.97 59.20
C ARG A 20 -57.63 -1.87 58.16
N LEU A 21 -57.44 -0.66 58.68
CA LEU A 21 -57.11 0.56 57.95
C LEU A 21 -55.79 0.33 57.21
N TYR A 22 -55.86 0.20 55.89
CA TYR A 22 -54.69 0.42 55.05
C TYR A 22 -54.79 1.82 54.45
N ALA A 23 -53.77 2.61 54.78
CA ALA A 23 -53.61 4.00 54.42
C ALA A 23 -53.80 4.23 52.92
N SER A 24 -54.51 5.31 52.61
CA SER A 24 -54.64 5.90 51.28
C SER A 24 -53.24 6.20 50.71
N ALA A 25 -52.82 5.43 49.71
CA ALA A 25 -51.83 5.90 48.76
C ALA A 25 -52.59 6.74 47.72
N LYS A 26 -52.52 8.07 47.84
CA LYS A 26 -52.93 9.00 46.78
C LYS A 26 -52.00 8.79 45.60
N THR A 27 -52.36 7.87 44.70
CA THR A 27 -51.82 7.88 43.35
C THR A 27 -52.64 8.88 42.56
N ALA A 28 -51.96 9.75 41.80
CA ALA A 28 -52.64 10.69 40.93
C ALA A 28 -53.56 9.90 39.98
N ASN A 29 -54.84 10.28 39.91
CA ASN A 29 -55.76 9.83 38.87
C ASN A 29 -55.16 10.20 37.52
N ILE A 30 -54.37 9.30 36.94
CA ILE A 30 -53.99 9.37 35.55
C ILE A 30 -55.24 8.91 34.80
N ASP A 31 -55.97 9.91 34.34
CA ASP A 31 -57.10 9.76 33.45
C ASP A 31 -56.56 9.14 32.14
N TRP A 32 -56.58 7.82 32.06
CA TRP A 32 -56.26 7.09 30.85
C TRP A 32 -57.36 7.40 29.84
N ASN A 33 -57.11 8.38 28.99
CA ASN A 33 -57.87 8.55 27.77
C ASN A 33 -57.27 7.57 26.75
N PRO A 34 -57.96 6.48 26.36
CA PRO A 34 -57.42 5.55 25.39
C PRO A 34 -57.17 6.31 24.09
N VAL A 35 -55.89 6.46 23.72
CA VAL A 35 -55.51 6.97 22.40
C VAL A 35 -56.11 6.00 21.39
N ARG A 36 -57.25 6.37 20.80
CA ARG A 36 -57.77 5.69 19.63
C ARG A 36 -56.68 5.79 18.58
N SER A 37 -55.95 4.70 18.35
CA SER A 37 -55.02 4.64 17.24
C SER A 37 -55.86 4.78 15.98
N LYS A 38 -55.92 5.99 15.41
CA LYS A 38 -56.17 6.09 13.98
C LYS A 38 -55.01 5.33 13.37
N LYS A 39 -55.30 4.17 12.78
CA LYS A 39 -54.32 3.39 12.02
C LYS A 39 -53.55 4.38 11.16
N GLN A 40 -52.32 4.69 11.57
CA GLN A 40 -51.39 5.44 10.76
C GLN A 40 -50.88 4.41 9.77
N LEU A 41 -51.76 4.10 8.82
CA LEU A 41 -51.47 3.31 7.64
C LEU A 41 -50.34 4.05 6.96
N SER A 42 -49.14 3.45 7.02
CA SER A 42 -47.97 3.80 6.20
C SER A 42 -48.12 5.14 5.50
N GLN A 43 -47.78 6.24 6.18
CA GLN A 43 -47.44 7.46 5.48
C GLN A 43 -46.13 7.16 4.73
N GLY A 44 -46.27 6.43 3.63
CA GLY A 44 -45.35 6.54 2.52
C GLY A 44 -45.26 8.03 2.23
N ILE A 45 -44.04 8.52 2.14
CA ILE A 45 -43.75 9.92 1.85
C ILE A 45 -44.48 10.25 0.54
N GLU A 46 -45.68 10.83 0.63
CA GLU A 46 -46.41 11.32 -0.52
C GLU A 46 -45.69 12.57 -0.97
N PHE A 47 -44.68 12.39 -1.81
CA PHE A 47 -44.20 13.41 -2.74
C PHE A 47 -45.29 13.70 -3.79
N GLY A 48 -46.48 14.10 -3.31
CA GLY A 48 -47.73 14.27 -4.05
C GLY A 48 -47.84 15.62 -4.75
N GLY A 49 -46.74 16.11 -5.33
CA GLY A 49 -46.75 17.21 -6.29
C GLY A 49 -46.52 16.68 -7.70
N LYS A 50 -47.35 17.06 -8.68
CA LYS A 50 -47.10 16.75 -10.12
C LYS A 50 -45.67 17.13 -10.58
N THR A 51 -45.05 18.08 -9.89
CA THR A 51 -43.65 18.48 -10.07
C THR A 51 -42.66 17.46 -9.51
N SER A 52 -42.92 16.88 -8.33
CA SER A 52 -42.02 15.94 -7.66
C SER A 52 -41.92 14.60 -8.39
N SER A 53 -43.02 14.07 -8.94
CA SER A 53 -43.00 12.85 -9.74
C SER A 53 -42.18 13.00 -11.04
N LYS A 54 -42.24 14.17 -11.70
CA LYS A 54 -41.43 14.49 -12.87
C LYS A 54 -39.95 14.67 -12.53
N VAL A 55 -39.64 15.30 -11.39
CA VAL A 55 -38.27 15.43 -10.88
C VAL A 55 -37.68 14.07 -10.53
N PHE A 56 -38.45 13.21 -9.86
CA PHE A 56 -38.03 11.84 -9.52
C PHE A 56 -37.77 11.00 -10.78
N LEU A 57 -38.65 11.07 -11.78
CA LEU A 57 -38.47 10.38 -13.05
C LEU A 57 -37.25 10.93 -13.82
N GLY A 58 -37.06 12.25 -13.82
CA GLY A 58 -35.88 12.88 -14.42
C GLY A 58 -34.58 12.42 -13.75
N LEU A 59 -34.55 12.37 -12.42
CA LEU A 59 -33.41 11.86 -11.64
C LEU A 59 -33.12 10.39 -11.95
N LEU A 60 -34.16 9.55 -12.05
CA LEU A 60 -34.04 8.13 -12.35
C LEU A 60 -33.47 7.88 -13.75
N CYS A 61 -33.86 8.69 -14.74
CA CYS A 61 -33.31 8.65 -16.09
C CYS A 61 -31.87 9.18 -16.15
N LEU A 62 -31.53 10.17 -15.33
CA LEU A 62 -30.22 10.82 -15.34
C LEU A 62 -29.14 9.98 -14.61
N ALA A 63 -29.53 9.25 -13.56
CA ALA A 63 -28.65 8.38 -12.78
C ALA A 63 -27.80 7.40 -13.62
N PRO A 64 -28.37 6.59 -14.55
CA PRO A 64 -27.57 5.67 -15.37
C PRO A 64 -26.60 6.40 -16.31
N ILE A 65 -26.97 7.58 -16.80
CA ILE A 65 -26.13 8.40 -17.70
C ILE A 65 -24.92 8.95 -16.95
N ILE A 66 -25.15 9.54 -15.76
CA ILE A 66 -24.06 10.09 -14.92
C ILE A 66 -23.11 8.98 -14.48
N THR A 67 -23.63 7.86 -14.00
CA THR A 67 -22.81 6.74 -13.53
C THR A 67 -22.01 6.09 -14.66
N PHE A 68 -22.57 6.00 -15.87
CA PHE A 68 -21.85 5.55 -17.06
C PHE A 68 -20.75 6.52 -17.49
N ALA A 69 -21.04 7.83 -17.46
CA ALA A 69 -20.05 8.87 -17.75
C ALA A 69 -18.88 8.83 -16.75
N LEU A 70 -19.18 8.67 -15.46
CA LEU A 70 -18.18 8.49 -14.41
C LEU A 70 -17.37 7.21 -14.60
N GLY A 71 -18.01 6.09 -14.95
CA GLY A 71 -17.32 4.84 -15.29
C GLY A 71 -16.36 5.01 -16.47
N THR A 72 -16.81 5.69 -17.52
CA THR A 72 -16.00 5.98 -18.72
C THR A 72 -14.82 6.90 -18.39
N TRP A 73 -15.03 7.90 -17.54
CA TRP A 73 -13.95 8.75 -17.05
C TRP A 73 -12.91 7.93 -16.25
N GLN A 74 -13.35 7.02 -15.37
CA GLN A 74 -12.45 6.13 -14.64
C GLN A 74 -11.63 5.23 -15.58
N VAL A 75 -12.20 4.73 -16.68
CA VAL A 75 -11.46 4.00 -17.72
C VAL A 75 -10.36 4.86 -18.34
N LYS A 76 -10.69 6.08 -18.75
CA LYS A 76 -9.71 7.01 -19.34
C LYS A 76 -8.59 7.33 -18.35
N ARG A 77 -8.96 7.58 -17.09
CA ARG A 77 -8.01 7.86 -16.01
C ARG A 77 -7.10 6.67 -15.73
N LEU A 78 -7.65 5.46 -15.69
CA LEU A 78 -6.91 4.21 -15.52
C LEU A 78 -5.91 4.01 -16.66
N LYS A 79 -6.33 4.18 -17.92
CA LYS A 79 -5.45 4.04 -19.10
C LYS A 79 -4.29 5.01 -19.04
N TRP A 80 -4.55 6.27 -18.72
CA TRP A 80 -3.48 7.26 -18.54
C TRP A 80 -2.51 6.82 -17.42
N LYS A 81 -3.04 6.42 -16.26
CA LYS A 81 -2.21 6.03 -15.12
C LYS A 81 -1.36 4.79 -15.43
N ASN A 82 -1.93 3.78 -16.09
CA ASN A 82 -1.21 2.59 -16.52
C ASN A 82 -0.12 2.93 -17.55
N LYS A 83 -0.36 3.89 -18.46
CA LYS A 83 0.67 4.36 -19.40
C LYS A 83 1.86 4.96 -18.66
N LEU A 84 1.63 5.77 -17.62
CA LEU A 84 2.71 6.32 -16.79
C LEU A 84 3.49 5.24 -16.06
N VAL A 85 2.79 4.23 -15.51
CA VAL A 85 3.44 3.08 -14.84
C VAL A 85 4.31 2.31 -15.84
N ALA A 86 3.76 1.97 -17.01
CA ALA A 86 4.49 1.26 -18.06
C ALA A 86 5.73 2.03 -18.51
N GLU A 87 5.65 3.36 -18.66
CA GLU A 87 6.81 4.18 -19.00
C GLU A 87 7.89 4.15 -17.91
N CYS A 88 7.50 4.15 -16.63
CA CYS A 88 8.43 4.01 -15.51
C CYS A 88 9.06 2.62 -15.47
N GLU A 89 8.29 1.56 -15.72
CA GLU A 89 8.76 0.18 -15.79
C GLU A 89 9.76 0.00 -16.94
N ASP A 90 9.45 0.50 -18.13
CA ASP A 90 10.36 0.51 -19.28
C ASP A 90 11.68 1.19 -18.92
N ARG A 91 11.65 2.35 -18.25
CA ARG A 91 12.86 3.07 -17.82
C ARG A 91 13.76 2.25 -16.89
N LEU A 92 13.18 1.39 -16.06
CA LEU A 92 13.92 0.48 -15.17
C LEU A 92 14.58 -0.68 -15.91
N THR A 93 14.05 -1.08 -17.07
CA THR A 93 14.61 -2.20 -17.85
C THR A 93 15.92 -1.85 -18.55
N TYR A 94 16.12 -0.59 -18.95
CA TYR A 94 17.33 -0.18 -19.66
C TYR A 94 18.60 -0.38 -18.83
N LYS A 95 19.75 -0.55 -19.50
CA LYS A 95 21.06 -0.63 -18.84
C LYS A 95 21.40 0.67 -18.09
N PRO A 96 22.11 0.62 -16.96
CA PRO A 96 22.53 1.81 -16.24
C PRO A 96 23.39 2.75 -17.10
N ILE A 97 23.15 4.06 -17.03
CA ILE A 97 23.97 5.08 -17.69
C ILE A 97 24.89 5.78 -16.68
N PRO A 98 26.09 6.25 -17.06
CA PRO A 98 26.88 7.08 -16.15
C PRO A 98 26.10 8.36 -15.81
N MET A 99 26.18 8.80 -14.55
CA MET A 99 25.48 10.00 -14.08
C MET A 99 25.94 11.25 -14.87
N PRO A 100 25.03 11.98 -15.54
CA PRO A 100 25.40 13.19 -16.26
C PRO A 100 25.77 14.31 -15.30
N LYS A 101 26.79 15.11 -15.64
CA LYS A 101 27.32 16.17 -14.76
C LYS A 101 26.36 17.34 -14.52
N ASN A 102 25.53 17.65 -15.52
CA ASN A 102 24.72 18.86 -15.57
C ASN A 102 23.23 18.65 -15.21
N VAL A 103 22.86 17.53 -14.58
CA VAL A 103 21.45 17.25 -14.24
C VAL A 103 20.93 18.22 -13.19
N THR A 104 20.04 19.14 -13.53
CA THR A 104 19.43 20.03 -12.53
C THR A 104 18.15 19.41 -11.93
N LYS A 105 17.59 20.05 -10.90
CA LYS A 105 16.35 19.60 -10.24
C LYS A 105 15.17 19.53 -11.21
N GLU A 106 15.17 20.36 -12.24
CA GLU A 106 14.12 20.44 -13.26
C GLU A 106 14.15 19.23 -14.21
N ASP A 107 15.31 18.59 -14.37
CA ASP A 107 15.48 17.41 -15.22
C ASP A 107 15.11 16.09 -14.51
N LEU A 108 15.05 16.09 -13.17
CA LEU A 108 14.78 14.90 -12.36
C LEU A 108 13.47 14.17 -12.73
N PRO A 109 12.33 14.87 -12.95
CA PRO A 109 11.10 14.20 -13.38
C PRO A 109 11.23 13.47 -14.73
N ASN A 110 12.06 13.99 -15.63
CA ASN A 110 12.30 13.37 -16.94
C ASN A 110 13.21 12.14 -16.83
N LEU A 111 14.04 12.08 -15.79
CA LEU A 111 14.96 10.96 -15.53
C LEU A 111 14.46 10.01 -14.43
N GLU A 112 13.25 10.22 -13.89
CA GLU A 112 12.70 9.36 -12.85
C GLU A 112 12.64 7.91 -13.32
N TYR A 113 13.00 6.98 -12.42
CA TYR A 113 13.12 5.54 -12.68
C TYR A 113 14.24 5.15 -13.66
N ARG A 114 15.16 6.05 -13.98
CA ARG A 114 16.36 5.71 -14.76
C ARG A 114 17.49 5.18 -13.86
N LYS A 115 18.08 4.04 -14.23
CA LYS A 115 19.27 3.50 -13.56
C LYS A 115 20.50 4.28 -13.96
N VAL A 116 21.31 4.67 -12.99
CA VAL A 116 22.54 5.43 -13.15
C VAL A 116 23.69 4.81 -12.36
N LEU A 117 24.91 4.92 -12.91
CA LEU A 117 26.15 4.58 -12.21
C LEU A 117 26.80 5.86 -11.70
N VAL A 118 27.15 5.87 -10.42
CA VAL A 118 27.81 7.01 -9.77
C VAL A 118 29.11 6.54 -9.16
N THR A 119 30.23 7.14 -9.59
CA THR A 119 31.58 6.90 -9.08
C THR A 119 32.02 8.01 -8.14
N GLY A 120 32.60 7.65 -7.01
CA GLY A 120 32.93 8.59 -5.94
C GLY A 120 33.11 7.93 -4.58
N HIS A 121 33.00 8.72 -3.53
CA HIS A 121 33.11 8.26 -2.15
C HIS A 121 31.99 8.84 -1.28
N PHE A 122 31.63 8.11 -0.22
CA PHE A 122 30.62 8.55 0.75
C PHE A 122 31.26 9.43 1.83
N ASP A 123 30.53 10.46 2.24
CA ASP A 123 30.86 11.22 3.46
C ASP A 123 30.01 10.74 4.64
N TYR A 124 30.58 9.80 5.41
CA TYR A 124 29.92 9.21 6.57
C TYR A 124 29.75 10.16 7.76
N SER A 125 30.45 11.29 7.78
CA SER A 125 30.32 12.27 8.87
C SER A 125 28.95 12.96 8.83
N ARG A 126 28.37 13.05 7.63
CA ARG A 126 27.09 13.71 7.28
C ARG A 126 25.98 12.71 6.94
N GLU A 127 25.96 11.53 7.57
CA GLU A 127 24.83 10.59 7.43
C GLU A 127 23.54 11.15 8.04
N ALA A 128 22.44 11.03 7.30
CA ALA A 128 21.10 11.39 7.70
C ALA A 128 20.17 10.17 7.70
N PHE A 129 19.16 10.20 8.56
CA PHE A 129 18.24 9.08 8.78
C PHE A 129 16.80 9.54 8.58
N VAL A 130 16.02 8.79 7.79
CA VAL A 130 14.59 9.07 7.56
C VAL A 130 13.74 7.97 8.18
N GLY A 131 12.86 8.29 9.14
CA GLY A 131 12.03 7.28 9.78
C GLY A 131 11.20 7.78 10.96
N PRO A 132 10.57 6.87 11.72
CA PRO A 132 10.80 5.41 11.75
C PRO A 132 10.26 4.67 10.50
N ARG A 133 10.93 3.57 10.13
CA ARG A 133 10.53 2.63 9.08
C ARG A 133 10.60 1.20 9.59
N LEU A 134 9.53 0.44 9.35
CA LEU A 134 9.46 -0.97 9.69
C LEU A 134 9.96 -1.81 8.50
N HIS A 135 10.86 -2.74 8.75
CA HIS A 135 11.28 -3.76 7.79
C HIS A 135 11.28 -5.11 8.51
N ASP A 136 10.52 -6.08 7.98
CA ASP A 136 10.38 -7.43 8.56
C ASP A 136 10.20 -7.44 10.08
N THR A 137 9.26 -6.63 10.58
CA THR A 137 8.91 -6.43 12.00
C THR A 137 9.95 -5.71 12.87
N ARG A 138 11.13 -5.38 12.34
CA ARG A 138 12.16 -4.60 13.04
C ARG A 138 12.05 -3.11 12.76
N ARG A 139 12.29 -2.30 13.79
CA ARG A 139 12.36 -0.84 13.65
C ARG A 139 13.72 -0.41 13.11
N GLY A 140 13.70 0.53 12.18
CA GLY A 140 14.90 1.11 11.62
C GLY A 140 14.61 2.42 10.91
N TYR A 141 15.58 2.83 10.13
CA TYR A 141 15.60 4.11 9.42
C TYR A 141 16.07 3.88 7.99
N THR A 142 15.67 4.77 7.09
CA THR A 142 16.29 4.87 5.76
C THR A 142 17.55 5.71 5.90
N LEU A 143 18.71 5.16 5.55
CA LEU A 143 20.00 5.84 5.60
C LEU A 143 20.22 6.61 4.30
N VAL A 144 20.35 7.93 4.41
CA VAL A 144 20.71 8.82 3.30
C VAL A 144 22.10 9.39 3.60
N CYS A 145 22.99 9.28 2.62
CA CYS A 145 24.37 9.75 2.77
C CYS A 145 24.73 10.65 1.58
N PRO A 146 25.39 11.80 1.80
CA PRO A 146 26.05 12.55 0.75
C PRO A 146 27.13 11.69 0.09
N PHE A 147 27.17 11.78 -1.24
CA PHE A 147 28.13 11.09 -2.08
C PHE A 147 28.86 12.09 -2.96
N VAL A 148 30.17 12.19 -2.76
CA VAL A 148 31.05 13.09 -3.49
C VAL A 148 31.44 12.43 -4.80
N GLN A 149 30.99 12.97 -5.93
CA GLN A 149 31.26 12.37 -7.23
C GLN A 149 32.68 12.70 -7.71
N SER A 150 33.42 11.69 -8.19
CA SER A 150 34.76 11.87 -8.77
C SER A 150 34.75 12.63 -10.09
N ASN A 151 33.59 12.68 -10.76
CA ASN A 151 33.42 13.34 -12.06
C ASN A 151 33.42 14.89 -11.98
N GLY A 152 33.50 15.46 -10.76
CA GLY A 152 33.51 16.90 -10.51
C GLY A 152 32.14 17.60 -10.54
N ALA A 153 31.04 16.85 -10.61
CA ALA A 153 29.68 17.42 -10.67
C ALA A 153 29.11 17.78 -9.28
N GLY A 154 29.90 17.66 -8.22
CA GLY A 154 29.51 17.97 -6.85
C GLY A 154 28.92 16.77 -6.10
N GLU A 155 28.27 17.06 -4.97
CA GLU A 155 27.74 16.04 -4.07
C GLU A 155 26.25 15.77 -4.35
N VAL A 156 25.85 14.50 -4.27
CA VAL A 156 24.46 14.05 -4.42
C VAL A 156 24.00 13.25 -3.21
N LEU A 157 22.70 13.20 -2.96
CA LEU A 157 22.13 12.41 -1.88
C LEU A 157 21.84 10.99 -2.37
N ILE A 158 22.43 10.00 -1.71
CA ILE A 158 22.15 8.58 -1.99
C ILE A 158 21.43 7.96 -0.79
N ASP A 159 20.20 7.48 -1.01
CA ASP A 159 19.53 6.54 -0.12
C ASP A 159 20.22 5.18 -0.24
N ARG A 160 21.04 4.86 0.76
CA ARG A 160 21.77 3.58 0.88
C ARG A 160 20.85 2.43 1.28
N GLY A 161 19.64 2.72 1.73
CA GLY A 161 18.64 1.72 2.08
C GLY A 161 18.24 1.72 3.55
N TRP A 162 17.63 0.62 3.98
CA TRP A 162 17.15 0.46 5.36
C TRP A 162 18.26 -0.02 6.29
N ILE A 163 18.34 0.56 7.49
CA ILE A 163 19.25 0.16 8.57
C ILE A 163 18.49 -0.03 9.88
N ALA A 164 18.84 -1.06 10.64
CA ALA A 164 18.25 -1.32 11.96
C ALA A 164 18.59 -0.21 12.96
N ALA A 165 17.67 0.10 13.87
CA ALA A 165 17.85 1.16 14.86
C ALA A 165 19.07 0.94 15.78
N GLU A 166 19.43 -0.32 16.03
CA GLU A 166 20.58 -0.72 16.85
C GLU A 166 21.94 -0.57 16.13
N LYS A 167 21.93 -0.36 14.81
CA LYS A 167 23.13 -0.31 13.95
C LYS A 167 23.34 1.05 13.28
N VAL A 168 22.66 2.08 13.80
CA VAL A 168 22.75 3.46 13.31
C VAL A 168 24.18 4.00 13.40
N ILE A 169 24.92 3.67 14.46
CA ILE A 169 26.29 4.12 14.66
C ILE A 169 27.25 3.30 13.76
N PRO A 170 28.07 3.94 12.90
CA PRO A 170 28.98 3.22 12.01
C PRO A 170 29.91 2.22 12.71
N SER A 171 30.40 2.54 13.91
CA SER A 171 31.28 1.67 14.70
C SER A 171 30.61 0.37 15.18
N GLN A 172 29.28 0.31 15.21
CA GLN A 172 28.52 -0.87 15.62
C GLN A 172 28.16 -1.79 14.44
N ARG A 173 28.48 -1.36 13.21
CA ARG A 173 28.24 -2.12 11.98
C ARG A 173 29.37 -3.12 11.78
N ASN A 174 29.00 -4.38 11.59
CA ASN A 174 29.88 -5.45 11.12
C ASN A 174 29.99 -5.38 9.59
N LEU A 175 30.95 -6.10 8.99
CA LEU A 175 31.20 -6.08 7.54
C LEU A 175 31.44 -4.66 7.01
N GLN A 176 32.50 -3.99 7.48
CA GLN A 176 32.79 -2.59 7.12
C GLN A 176 32.95 -2.37 5.61
N HIS A 177 33.44 -3.36 4.86
CA HIS A 177 33.58 -3.24 3.40
C HIS A 177 32.22 -3.05 2.69
N LEU A 178 31.12 -3.62 3.21
CA LEU A 178 29.77 -3.44 2.67
C LEU A 178 28.99 -2.31 3.37
N SER A 179 29.14 -2.20 4.70
CA SER A 179 28.38 -1.22 5.48
C SER A 179 28.95 0.18 5.39
N VAL A 180 30.28 0.33 5.25
CA VAL A 180 31.00 1.62 5.21
C VAL A 180 32.20 1.50 4.22
N PRO A 181 31.94 1.28 2.92
CA PRO A 181 33.01 1.16 1.92
C PRO A 181 33.91 2.40 1.88
N LYS A 182 35.21 2.22 2.11
CA LYS A 182 36.20 3.30 2.04
C LYS A 182 36.84 3.35 0.66
N GLY A 183 37.10 4.56 0.17
CA GLY A 183 37.74 4.78 -1.12
C GLY A 183 36.74 5.09 -2.23
N GLU A 184 37.22 5.01 -3.47
CA GLU A 184 36.42 5.27 -4.66
C GLU A 184 35.62 4.02 -5.05
N ILE A 185 34.31 4.15 -5.11
CA ILE A 185 33.38 3.06 -5.42
C ILE A 185 32.41 3.48 -6.51
N THR A 186 31.92 2.48 -7.25
CA THR A 186 30.84 2.65 -8.22
C THR A 186 29.54 2.11 -7.63
N VAL A 187 28.56 2.97 -7.44
CA VAL A 187 27.23 2.59 -6.93
C VAL A 187 26.20 2.65 -8.06
N GLU A 188 25.42 1.57 -8.22
CA GLU A 188 24.26 1.57 -9.09
C GLU A 188 23.05 2.11 -8.34
N CYS A 189 22.47 3.19 -8.87
CA CYS A 189 21.37 3.90 -8.27
C CYS A 189 20.21 4.05 -9.27
N VAL A 190 19.01 4.32 -8.75
CA VAL A 190 17.86 4.78 -9.53
C VAL A 190 17.54 6.20 -9.15
N ILE A 191 17.35 7.06 -10.15
CA ILE A 191 16.88 8.43 -9.93
C ILE A 191 15.43 8.39 -9.46
N ARG A 192 15.15 9.04 -8.33
CA ARG A 192 13.80 9.17 -7.78
C ARG A 192 13.48 10.61 -7.47
N VAL A 193 12.25 11.02 -7.77
CA VAL A 193 11.73 12.30 -7.33
C VAL A 193 11.13 12.12 -5.94
N PRO A 194 11.71 12.73 -4.89
CA PRO A 194 11.16 12.64 -3.55
C PRO A 194 9.79 13.38 -3.51
N PRO A 195 8.86 12.91 -2.66
CA PRO A 195 7.56 13.54 -2.55
C PRO A 195 7.69 14.97 -2.04
N LYS A 196 6.93 15.90 -2.62
CA LYS A 196 6.87 17.28 -2.11
C LYS A 196 6.26 17.31 -0.72
N LYS A 197 6.79 18.18 0.14
CA LYS A 197 6.26 18.43 1.47
C LYS A 197 4.80 18.85 1.40
N GLY A 198 3.94 18.13 2.12
CA GLY A 198 2.53 18.46 2.26
C GLY A 198 2.29 19.45 3.40
N ILE A 199 1.11 20.07 3.41
CA ILE A 199 0.72 21.10 4.38
C ILE A 199 0.62 20.55 5.82
N PHE A 200 0.38 19.25 5.98
CA PHE A 200 0.23 18.58 7.28
C PHE A 200 1.52 17.96 7.81
N ASN A 201 2.66 18.16 7.13
CA ASN A 201 3.93 17.63 7.58
C ASN A 201 4.53 18.54 8.64
N ILE A 202 5.01 17.96 9.74
CA ILE A 202 5.74 18.67 10.79
C ILE A 202 7.07 19.16 10.22
N ASP A 203 7.49 20.36 10.59
CA ASP A 203 8.78 20.91 10.20
C ASP A 203 9.94 20.11 10.82
N HIS A 204 11.07 20.09 10.14
CA HIS A 204 12.26 19.42 10.65
C HIS A 204 12.98 20.32 11.67
N ASP A 205 13.42 19.72 12.77
CA ASP A 205 14.25 20.39 13.77
C ASP A 205 15.68 20.57 13.24
N LYS A 206 16.07 21.82 12.95
CA LYS A 206 17.37 22.15 12.36
C LYS A 206 18.54 21.57 13.16
N GLY A 207 19.43 20.85 12.46
CA GLY A 207 20.63 20.24 13.04
C GLY A 207 20.42 18.83 13.58
N SER A 208 19.19 18.30 13.57
CA SER A 208 18.94 16.88 13.81
C SER A 208 19.32 16.07 12.57
N ARG A 209 20.02 14.94 12.76
CA ARG A 209 20.26 13.99 11.66
C ARG A 209 19.04 13.13 11.33
N LEU A 210 17.98 13.23 12.14
CA LEU A 210 16.77 12.42 12.00
C LEU A 210 15.65 13.26 11.36
N TYR A 211 15.22 12.82 10.18
CA TYR A 211 14.11 13.38 9.42
C TYR A 211 12.89 12.46 9.53
N GLN A 212 11.73 13.06 9.78
CA GLN A 212 10.47 12.31 9.82
C GLN A 212 9.95 11.94 8.43
N TYR A 213 10.22 12.81 7.45
CA TYR A 213 9.85 12.66 6.05
C TYR A 213 11.07 12.84 5.15
N LEU A 214 11.04 12.25 3.97
CA LEU A 214 12.10 12.40 2.99
C LEU A 214 11.92 13.75 2.30
N ASP A 215 12.75 14.73 2.67
CA ASP A 215 12.79 16.05 2.05
C ASP A 215 14.18 16.31 1.49
N ALA A 216 14.36 16.04 0.20
CA ALA A 216 15.68 16.20 -0.41
C ALA A 216 16.13 17.66 -0.46
N ASP A 217 15.24 18.65 -0.43
CA ASP A 217 15.62 20.06 -0.47
C ASP A 217 16.24 20.47 0.86
N THR A 218 15.50 20.25 1.96
CA THR A 218 15.98 20.53 3.31
C THR A 218 17.23 19.71 3.65
N MET A 219 17.25 18.41 3.29
CA MET A 219 18.41 17.56 3.49
C MET A 219 19.61 18.04 2.67
N ALA A 220 19.42 18.47 1.43
CA ALA A 220 20.51 18.97 0.60
C ALA A 220 21.11 20.26 1.16
N GLU A 221 20.27 21.18 1.65
CA GLU A 221 20.70 22.43 2.29
C GLU A 221 21.51 22.16 3.57
N GLU A 222 21.03 21.30 4.46
CA GLU A 222 21.71 21.02 5.73
C GLU A 222 22.97 20.16 5.56
N LEU A 223 22.95 19.25 4.59
CA LEU A 223 24.09 18.40 4.29
C LEU A 223 25.08 19.06 3.33
N GLY A 224 24.78 20.21 2.73
CA GLY A 224 25.67 20.90 1.79
C GLY A 224 25.83 20.19 0.44
N SER A 225 24.79 19.47 -0.01
CA SER A 225 24.79 18.72 -1.26
C SER A 225 23.79 19.29 -2.26
N ARG A 226 23.75 18.76 -3.48
CA ARG A 226 22.72 19.12 -4.46
C ARG A 226 21.40 18.42 -4.11
N PRO A 227 20.23 19.02 -4.41
CA PRO A 227 18.91 18.42 -4.18
C PRO A 227 18.60 17.32 -5.22
N ILE A 228 19.55 16.40 -5.42
CA ILE A 228 19.44 15.24 -6.31
C ILE A 228 19.42 14.02 -5.42
N TYR A 229 18.27 13.35 -5.41
CA TYR A 229 18.05 12.16 -4.62
C TYR A 229 18.13 10.91 -5.49
N LEU A 230 19.06 10.04 -5.13
CA LEU A 230 19.33 8.76 -5.79
C LEU A 230 19.04 7.62 -4.82
N GLN A 231 18.39 6.58 -5.31
CA GLN A 231 18.08 5.39 -4.53
C GLN A 231 19.07 4.29 -4.90
N ALA A 232 19.94 3.89 -3.97
CA ALA A 232 20.87 2.79 -4.21
C ALA A 232 20.10 1.50 -4.45
N LEU A 233 20.47 0.79 -5.52
CA LEU A 233 19.93 -0.53 -5.78
C LEU A 233 20.56 -1.54 -4.83
N GLN A 234 19.74 -2.50 -4.44
CA GLN A 234 20.22 -3.67 -3.73
C GLN A 234 21.09 -4.48 -4.69
N ASN A 235 22.40 -4.48 -4.47
CA ASN A 235 23.34 -5.32 -5.19
C ASN A 235 24.06 -6.21 -4.18
N PHE A 236 23.68 -7.48 -4.13
CA PHE A 236 24.31 -8.50 -3.28
C PHE A 236 25.47 -9.21 -3.96
N HIS A 237 25.79 -8.84 -5.20
CA HIS A 237 26.94 -9.41 -5.89
C HIS A 237 28.19 -8.67 -5.43
N ASP A 238 29.00 -9.34 -4.62
CA ASP A 238 30.44 -9.08 -4.56
C ASP A 238 30.96 -9.29 -5.97
N LYS A 239 31.05 -8.20 -6.74
CA LYS A 239 31.91 -8.21 -7.92
C LYS A 239 33.31 -8.37 -7.34
N PRO A 240 34.06 -9.43 -7.67
CA PRO A 240 35.44 -9.52 -7.22
C PRO A 240 36.12 -8.22 -7.63
N ASP A 241 36.80 -7.59 -6.66
CA ASP A 241 37.50 -6.34 -6.86
C ASP A 241 38.21 -6.37 -8.22
N GLN A 242 37.83 -5.50 -9.14
CA GLN A 242 38.44 -5.44 -10.48
C GLN A 242 39.97 -5.18 -10.41
N HIS A 243 40.49 -4.87 -9.23
CA HIS A 243 41.91 -4.74 -8.94
C HIS A 243 42.74 -6.04 -8.99
N ILE A 244 42.15 -7.23 -9.23
CA ILE A 244 42.92 -8.48 -9.40
C ILE A 244 42.95 -9.03 -10.84
N LEU A 245 42.23 -8.42 -11.80
CA LEU A 245 42.23 -8.89 -13.19
C LEU A 245 43.22 -8.18 -14.12
N ASP A 246 43.81 -7.06 -13.70
CA ASP A 246 44.78 -6.32 -14.51
C ASP A 246 46.23 -6.85 -14.38
N THR A 247 46.50 -7.78 -13.46
CA THR A 247 47.87 -8.26 -13.16
C THR A 247 48.17 -9.67 -13.67
N VAL A 248 47.19 -10.39 -14.24
CA VAL A 248 47.39 -11.80 -14.69
C VAL A 248 47.06 -12.00 -16.18
N GLY A 249 46.64 -10.95 -16.90
CA GLY A 249 46.15 -11.05 -18.27
C GLY A 249 47.15 -10.82 -19.41
N ASP A 250 48.44 -10.62 -19.14
CA ASP A 250 49.40 -10.13 -20.15
C ASP A 250 50.62 -11.05 -20.32
N ALA A 251 50.39 -12.35 -20.54
CA ALA A 251 51.46 -13.28 -20.95
C ALA A 251 50.96 -14.61 -21.55
N ASN A 252 50.25 -14.61 -22.69
CA ASN A 252 50.55 -15.58 -23.78
C ASN A 252 49.67 -15.47 -25.03
N LYS A 253 50.36 -15.37 -26.17
CA LYS A 253 50.06 -15.95 -27.49
C LYS A 253 48.83 -15.50 -28.29
N LYS A 254 49.16 -14.67 -29.28
CA LYS A 254 48.76 -14.86 -30.70
C LYS A 254 48.85 -16.34 -31.10
N THR A 255 47.79 -16.88 -31.71
CA THR A 255 47.78 -17.47 -33.08
C THR A 255 46.49 -18.26 -33.34
N GLY A 256 45.86 -18.02 -34.50
CA GLY A 256 45.42 -19.12 -35.37
C GLY A 256 43.94 -19.51 -35.32
N SER A 257 43.31 -19.38 -36.49
CA SER A 257 41.93 -19.71 -36.82
C SER A 257 41.69 -21.22 -37.05
N TRP A 258 40.42 -21.66 -36.96
CA TRP A 258 39.84 -22.96 -37.40
C TRP A 258 39.99 -24.18 -36.45
N ALA A 259 38.89 -24.55 -35.77
CA ALA A 259 38.58 -25.94 -35.42
C ALA A 259 37.06 -26.10 -35.19
N PHE A 260 36.36 -26.33 -36.30
CA PHE A 260 34.90 -26.33 -36.45
C PHE A 260 34.26 -27.74 -36.27
N TRP A 261 34.99 -28.77 -35.83
CA TRP A 261 34.47 -30.14 -35.79
C TRP A 261 35.06 -30.97 -34.64
N LYS A 262 34.26 -31.24 -33.60
CA LYS A 262 34.06 -32.61 -33.05
C LYS A 262 33.05 -32.60 -31.90
N SER A 263 31.90 -33.22 -32.19
CA SER A 263 30.93 -33.73 -31.23
C SER A 263 31.12 -35.24 -31.10
N SER A 264 31.09 -35.77 -29.87
CA SER A 264 30.41 -37.04 -29.52
C SER A 264 30.53 -37.34 -28.02
N ASN A 265 29.39 -37.49 -27.35
CA ASN A 265 29.16 -38.06 -26.01
C ASN A 265 29.64 -39.54 -25.88
N PRO A 266 29.35 -40.27 -24.76
CA PRO A 266 29.85 -40.18 -23.38
C PRO A 266 30.44 -41.55 -22.92
N SER A 267 30.75 -41.71 -21.63
CA SER A 267 30.80 -42.97 -20.82
C SER A 267 32.13 -43.37 -20.13
N THR A 268 32.06 -43.34 -18.80
CA THR A 268 32.43 -44.35 -17.78
C THR A 268 33.89 -44.84 -17.58
N ALA A 269 34.28 -44.80 -16.28
CA ALA A 269 35.16 -45.72 -15.52
C ALA A 269 36.62 -45.31 -15.21
N SER A 270 36.77 -44.75 -14.00
CA SER A 270 37.67 -45.15 -12.90
C SER A 270 39.19 -45.31 -13.08
N SER A 271 39.89 -44.42 -12.35
CA SER A 271 40.99 -44.65 -11.38
C SER A 271 42.40 -45.00 -11.88
N SER A 272 43.34 -44.04 -11.74
CA SER A 272 44.62 -44.25 -11.05
C SER A 272 45.47 -42.96 -10.91
N MET A 273 45.91 -42.71 -9.68
CA MET A 273 47.21 -42.15 -9.24
C MET A 273 47.66 -40.69 -9.52
N VAL A 274 47.50 -39.84 -8.48
CA VAL A 274 48.44 -38.87 -7.82
C VAL A 274 49.19 -37.77 -8.63
N PRO A 275 49.69 -36.69 -7.98
CA PRO A 275 49.06 -35.42 -7.64
C PRO A 275 49.65 -34.24 -8.43
N GLY A 276 48.84 -33.27 -8.86
CA GLY A 276 49.42 -32.07 -9.46
C GLY A 276 48.39 -31.07 -9.95
N ALA A 277 48.41 -29.89 -9.33
CA ALA A 277 47.80 -28.64 -9.78
C ALA A 277 46.28 -28.71 -10.02
N ASP A 278 45.52 -28.51 -8.95
CA ASP A 278 44.10 -28.15 -9.03
C ASP A 278 43.96 -26.78 -9.72
N THR A 279 43.89 -26.80 -11.05
CA THR A 279 43.26 -25.74 -11.82
C THR A 279 41.76 -25.95 -11.63
N LYS A 280 41.23 -25.51 -10.49
CA LYS A 280 39.78 -25.32 -10.35
C LYS A 280 39.40 -24.20 -11.32
N SER A 281 38.93 -24.59 -12.50
CA SER A 281 37.99 -23.80 -13.26
C SER A 281 36.84 -23.47 -12.30
N LEU A 282 36.84 -22.23 -11.80
CA LEU A 282 35.75 -21.67 -11.04
C LEU A 282 34.57 -21.54 -11.99
N ASP A 283 33.73 -22.56 -11.99
CA ASP A 283 32.38 -22.49 -12.53
C ASP A 283 31.63 -21.40 -11.74
N TYR A 284 31.47 -20.23 -12.36
CA TYR A 284 30.69 -19.10 -11.84
C TYR A 284 29.19 -19.37 -11.95
N ASP A 285 28.70 -20.44 -11.32
CA ASP A 285 27.26 -20.75 -11.28
C ASP A 285 26.76 -21.10 -9.87
N THR A 286 27.53 -20.71 -8.84
CA THR A 286 27.07 -20.71 -7.45
C THR A 286 27.32 -19.33 -6.86
N ALA A 287 26.53 -18.34 -7.31
CA ALA A 287 26.36 -17.13 -6.52
C ALA A 287 25.68 -17.56 -5.22
N GLU A 288 26.43 -17.59 -4.12
CA GLU A 288 25.86 -17.73 -2.78
C GLU A 288 24.87 -16.57 -2.58
N GLU A 289 23.58 -16.85 -2.75
CA GLU A 289 22.52 -15.88 -2.53
C GLU A 289 22.45 -15.65 -1.01
N PHE A 290 23.17 -14.62 -0.55
CA PHE A 290 23.26 -14.27 0.86
C PHE A 290 21.87 -13.97 1.45
N ASP A 291 21.56 -14.55 2.61
CA ASP A 291 20.31 -14.29 3.34
C ASP A 291 20.26 -12.81 3.81
N PRO A 292 19.25 -12.02 3.39
CA PRO A 292 19.09 -10.62 3.79
C PRO A 292 19.14 -10.39 5.31
N LEU A 293 18.72 -11.37 6.13
CA LEU A 293 18.73 -11.25 7.58
C LEU A 293 20.15 -11.13 8.17
N GLN A 294 21.15 -11.76 7.53
CA GLN A 294 22.54 -11.67 7.98
C GLN A 294 23.08 -10.25 7.82
N PHE A 295 22.78 -9.60 6.70
CA PHE A 295 23.14 -8.21 6.44
C PHE A 295 22.46 -7.24 7.39
N ILE A 296 21.19 -7.48 7.73
CA ILE A 296 20.47 -6.69 8.74
C ILE A 296 21.17 -6.78 10.09
N ASN A 297 21.53 -7.98 10.54
CA ASN A 297 22.24 -8.20 11.80
C ASN A 297 23.65 -7.60 11.76
N ALA A 298 24.30 -7.62 10.60
CA ALA A 298 25.60 -6.98 10.40
C ALA A 298 25.50 -5.44 10.33
N GLY A 299 24.32 -4.87 10.08
CA GLY A 299 24.16 -3.41 9.92
C GLY A 299 24.59 -2.90 8.55
N VAL A 300 24.57 -3.76 7.53
CA VAL A 300 24.71 -3.34 6.14
C VAL A 300 23.40 -2.69 5.71
N PRO A 301 23.41 -1.45 5.18
CA PRO A 301 22.19 -0.80 4.73
C PRO A 301 21.64 -1.53 3.50
N LEU A 302 20.38 -1.93 3.59
CA LEU A 302 19.72 -2.71 2.55
C LEU A 302 19.06 -1.78 1.54
N GLY A 303 19.68 -1.65 0.38
CA GLY A 303 19.10 -0.99 -0.79
C GLY A 303 17.72 -1.55 -1.12
N LYS A 304 16.93 -0.80 -1.89
CA LYS A 304 15.57 -1.19 -2.23
C LYS A 304 15.54 -1.74 -3.64
N ILE A 305 14.75 -2.80 -3.85
CA ILE A 305 14.43 -3.30 -5.18
C ILE A 305 13.67 -2.19 -5.93
N PRO A 306 14.05 -1.86 -7.18
CA PRO A 306 13.39 -0.80 -7.91
C PRO A 306 12.01 -1.28 -8.33
N LYS A 307 10.99 -0.82 -7.60
CA LYS A 307 9.58 -1.07 -7.91
C LYS A 307 8.84 0.22 -8.18
N VAL A 308 7.98 0.18 -9.18
CA VAL A 308 7.05 1.26 -9.52
C VAL A 308 5.78 1.05 -8.69
N ASP A 309 5.70 1.70 -7.54
CA ASP A 309 4.58 1.53 -6.59
C ASP A 309 3.55 2.66 -6.79
N TYR A 310 2.57 2.42 -7.67
CA TYR A 310 1.39 3.29 -7.81
C TYR A 310 0.13 2.55 -7.35
N LYS A 311 -0.49 3.01 -6.26
CA LYS A 311 -1.82 2.52 -5.84
C LYS A 311 -2.85 2.74 -6.95
N ASN A 312 -3.48 1.67 -7.41
CA ASN A 312 -4.46 1.71 -8.49
C ASN A 312 -5.82 1.15 -8.06
N ASN A 313 -6.63 2.00 -7.43
CA ASN A 313 -8.00 1.65 -7.04
C ASN A 313 -9.03 1.89 -8.16
N HIS A 314 -8.60 2.42 -9.32
CA HIS A 314 -9.51 2.84 -10.39
C HIS A 314 -10.25 1.67 -11.02
N LEU A 315 -9.67 0.46 -11.02
CA LEU A 315 -10.34 -0.75 -11.48
C LEU A 315 -11.53 -1.11 -10.57
N ASN A 316 -11.36 -1.01 -9.24
CA ASN A 316 -12.45 -1.25 -8.30
C ASN A 316 -13.59 -0.25 -8.52
N TYR A 317 -13.27 1.03 -8.70
CA TYR A 317 -14.27 2.06 -8.97
C TYR A 317 -14.96 1.87 -10.32
N LEU A 318 -14.23 1.46 -11.36
CA LEU A 318 -14.80 1.12 -12.67
C LEU A 318 -15.91 0.07 -12.50
N VAL A 319 -15.64 -1.01 -11.76
CA VAL A 319 -16.62 -2.07 -11.48
C VAL A 319 -17.83 -1.49 -10.76
N THR A 320 -17.64 -0.68 -9.72
CA THR A 320 -18.75 -0.06 -8.97
C THR A 320 -19.62 0.82 -9.86
N TRP A 321 -19.02 1.72 -10.65
CA TRP A 321 -19.77 2.68 -11.47
C TRP A 321 -20.54 2.01 -12.61
N TYR A 322 -19.94 1.03 -13.28
CA TYR A 322 -20.65 0.26 -14.31
C TYR A 322 -21.71 -0.68 -13.71
N SER A 323 -21.47 -1.28 -12.54
CA SER A 323 -22.50 -2.08 -11.85
C SER A 323 -23.70 -1.23 -11.45
N LEU A 324 -23.45 -0.02 -10.93
CA LEU A 324 -24.52 0.92 -10.56
C LEU A 324 -25.28 1.40 -11.79
N SER A 325 -24.57 1.73 -12.87
CA SER A 325 -25.18 2.11 -14.15
C SER A 325 -26.06 0.99 -14.70
N PHE A 326 -25.58 -0.26 -14.68
CA PHE A 326 -26.34 -1.44 -15.11
C PHE A 326 -27.58 -1.67 -14.25
N ALA A 327 -27.45 -1.62 -12.92
CA ALA A 327 -28.57 -1.80 -11.99
C ALA A 327 -29.63 -0.70 -12.15
N SER A 328 -29.22 0.57 -12.27
CA SER A 328 -30.15 1.69 -12.50
C SER A 328 -30.85 1.55 -13.86
N THR A 329 -30.14 1.13 -14.90
CA THR A 329 -30.73 0.91 -16.23
C THR A 329 -31.71 -0.27 -16.23
N ALA A 330 -31.37 -1.37 -15.56
CA ALA A 330 -32.25 -2.52 -15.42
C ALA A 330 -33.53 -2.16 -14.65
N LEU A 331 -33.41 -1.40 -13.57
CA LEU A 331 -34.55 -0.87 -12.80
C LEU A 331 -35.43 0.02 -13.67
N LEU A 332 -34.83 0.93 -14.45
CA LEU A 332 -35.53 1.80 -15.37
C LEU A 332 -36.33 1.00 -16.42
N ILE A 333 -35.69 0.02 -17.07
CA ILE A 333 -36.33 -0.86 -18.06
C ILE A 333 -37.47 -1.67 -17.42
N TYR A 334 -37.26 -2.19 -16.22
CA TYR A 334 -38.28 -2.93 -15.47
C TYR A 334 -39.49 -2.05 -15.12
N MET A 335 -39.27 -0.79 -14.74
CA MET A 335 -40.35 0.17 -14.47
C MET A 335 -41.16 0.47 -15.73
N PHE A 336 -40.50 0.67 -16.88
CA PHE A 336 -41.18 0.85 -18.16
C PHE A 336 -41.96 -0.40 -18.58
N LYS A 337 -41.37 -1.60 -18.43
CA LYS A 337 -42.04 -2.88 -18.77
C LYS A 337 -43.24 -3.20 -17.87
N LYS A 338 -43.19 -2.86 -16.58
CA LYS A 338 -44.31 -3.12 -15.65
C LYS A 338 -45.44 -2.08 -15.73
N GLY A 339 -45.32 -1.05 -16.58
CA GLY A 339 -46.40 -0.09 -16.81
C GLY A 339 -46.90 0.60 -15.54
N LYS A 340 -46.09 0.68 -14.47
CA LYS A 340 -46.47 1.32 -13.19
C LYS A 340 -46.47 2.86 -13.27
N PHE A 341 -46.85 3.41 -14.41
CA PHE A 341 -47.48 4.73 -14.45
C PHE A 341 -48.92 4.53 -13.98
N ILE A 342 -49.10 4.22 -12.70
CA ILE A 342 -50.43 4.22 -12.08
C ILE A 342 -50.88 5.67 -12.16
N ASN A 343 -51.70 6.00 -13.15
CA ASN A 343 -52.37 7.28 -13.18
C ASN A 343 -53.28 7.30 -11.93
N PRO A 344 -53.01 8.13 -10.91
CA PRO A 344 -53.81 8.14 -9.69
C PRO A 344 -55.29 8.49 -9.99
N THR A 345 -55.54 9.12 -11.14
CA THR A 345 -56.86 9.37 -11.70
C THR A 345 -57.61 8.08 -12.08
N GLU A 346 -56.94 7.08 -12.67
CA GLU A 346 -57.59 5.82 -13.06
C GLU A 346 -57.91 4.93 -11.86
N GLU A 347 -57.05 4.91 -10.84
CA GLU A 347 -57.35 4.21 -9.59
C GLU A 347 -58.50 4.86 -8.83
N LYS A 348 -58.54 6.20 -8.78
CA LYS A 348 -59.69 6.93 -8.21
C LYS A 348 -60.97 6.59 -8.98
N LEU A 349 -60.94 6.56 -10.31
CA LEU A 349 -62.10 6.19 -11.12
C LEU A 349 -62.54 4.73 -10.88
N LYS A 350 -61.61 3.77 -10.75
CA LYS A 350 -61.93 2.38 -10.40
C LYS A 350 -62.55 2.25 -9.01
N TYR A 351 -62.05 3.01 -8.03
CA TYR A 351 -62.61 3.03 -6.68
C TYR A 351 -64.01 3.64 -6.66
N THR A 352 -64.22 4.78 -7.32
CA THR A 352 -65.53 5.44 -7.41
C THR A 352 -66.55 4.53 -8.12
N LYS A 353 -66.15 3.86 -9.20
CA LYS A 353 -67.02 2.93 -9.95
C LYS A 353 -67.40 1.68 -9.15
N LYS A 354 -66.58 1.27 -8.18
CA LYS A 354 -66.85 0.17 -7.25
C LYS A 354 -67.77 0.58 -6.08
N ILE A 355 -67.87 1.88 -5.78
CA ILE A 355 -68.76 2.41 -4.74
C ILE A 355 -70.14 2.76 -5.33
N MET A 356 -70.20 3.07 -6.63
CA MET A 356 -71.44 3.42 -7.35
C MET A 356 -72.21 2.22 -7.92
N ASN A 357 -71.62 1.02 -7.94
CA ASN A 357 -72.28 -0.26 -8.20
C ASN A 357 -72.42 -0.99 -6.87
#